data_AF-A0A355BDU3-F1
#
_entry.id   AF-A0A355BDU3-F1
#
_cell.length_a   1.000
_cell.length_b   1.000
_cell.length_c   1.000
_cell.angle_alpha   90.00
_cell.angle_beta   90.00
_cell.angle_gamma   90.00
#
_symmetry.space_group_name_H-M   'P 1'
#
loop_
_entity.id
_entity.type
_entity.pdbx_description
1 polymer ?
#
loop_
_entity_poly.entity_id
_entity_poly.type
_entity_poly.pdbx_seq_one_letter_code
_entity_poly.pdbx_strand_id
1 'polypeptide(L)' 'MYLTKEVKAEIFAKYGGKAENTGSAEAQIALFTHRITHL' A
#
# COMPACT_ATOMS: atom_id res chain seq x y z
N MET A 1 4.98 9.55 -9.00
CA MET A 1 6.18 8.67 -9.00
C MET A 1 6.94 8.66 -7.67
N TYR A 2 6.32 8.88 -6.51
CA TYR A 2 7.00 8.69 -5.21
C TYR A 2 6.02 8.11 -4.20
N LEU A 3 6.21 6.84 -3.88
CA LEU A 3 5.57 6.21 -2.74
C LEU A 3 6.32 6.65 -1.49
N THR A 4 5.73 7.54 -0.69
CA THR A 4 6.30 7.91 0.61
C THR A 4 6.01 6.84 1.66
N LYS A 5 6.74 6.88 2.78
CA LYS A 5 6.56 5.90 3.87
C LYS A 5 5.17 6.03 4.50
N GLU A 6 4.64 7.24 4.55
CA GLU A 6 3.33 7.58 5.09
C GLU A 6 2.22 6.99 4.22
N VAL A 7 2.28 7.21 2.90
CA VAL A 7 1.30 6.65 1.94
C VAL A 7 1.34 5.12 1.97
N LYS A 8 2.53 4.53 2.06
CA LYS A 8 2.66 3.08 2.22
C LYS A 8 1.99 2.61 3.51
N ALA A 9 2.28 3.24 4.66
CA ALA A 9 1.69 2.87 5.93
C ALA A 9 0.15 2.99 5.92
N GLU A 10 -0.40 4.03 5.28
CA GLU A 10 -1.85 4.19 5.10
C GLU A 10 -2.46 3.09 4.24
N ILE A 11 -1.81 2.70 3.12
CA ILE A 11 -2.28 1.60 2.26
C ILE A 11 -2.33 0.29 3.07
N PHE A 12 -1.29 -0.02 3.84
CA PHE A 12 -1.26 -1.24 4.64
C PHE A 12 -2.20 -1.19 5.85
N ALA A 13 -2.42 -0.02 6.46
CA ALA A 13 -3.44 0.13 7.49
C ALA A 13 -4.86 -0.07 6.93
N LYS A 14 -5.15 0.48 5.74
CA LYS A 14 -6.47 0.47 5.11
C LYS A 14 -6.85 -0.89 4.50
N TYR A 15 -5.90 -1.59 3.89
CA TYR A 15 -6.14 -2.84 3.16
C TYR A 15 -5.45 -4.07 3.78
N GLY A 16 -4.57 -3.87 4.78
CA GLY A 16 -3.92 -4.95 5.53
C GLY A 16 -4.36 -5.01 7.00
N GLY A 17 -5.24 -4.10 7.43
CA GLY A 17 -5.76 -4.00 8.80
C GLY A 17 -4.75 -3.43 9.82
N LYS A 18 -3.44 -3.53 9.56
CA LYS A 18 -2.37 -2.89 10.32
C LYS A 18 -1.25 -2.47 9.36
N ALA A 19 -0.61 -1.34 9.65
CA ALA A 19 0.50 -0.83 8.83
C ALA A 19 1.68 -1.82 8.72
N GLU A 20 1.90 -2.66 9.74
CA GLU A 20 2.97 -3.67 9.74
C GLU A 20 2.59 -4.96 8.99
N ASN A 21 1.32 -5.14 8.62
CA ASN A 21 0.85 -6.34 7.95
C ASN A 21 1.18 -6.30 6.45
N THR A 22 2.46 -6.42 6.12
CA THR A 22 2.94 -6.38 4.75
C THR A 22 2.65 -7.66 3.96
N GLY A 23 2.10 -8.70 4.60
CA GLY A 23 1.75 -9.97 3.97
C GLY A 23 0.33 -10.05 3.41
N SER A 24 -0.52 -9.05 3.65
CA SER A 24 -1.88 -9.02 3.08
C SER A 24 -1.85 -8.91 1.56
N ALA A 25 -2.52 -9.85 0.88
CA ALA A 25 -2.67 -9.84 -0.57
C ALA A 25 -3.40 -8.56 -1.05
N GLU A 26 -4.43 -8.12 -0.33
CA GLU A 26 -5.21 -6.92 -0.67
C GLU A 26 -4.38 -5.64 -0.55
N ALA A 27 -3.54 -5.54 0.47
CA ALA A 27 -2.64 -4.40 0.65
C ALA A 27 -1.54 -4.34 -0.43
N GLN A 28 -1.03 -5.50 -0.84
CA GLN A 28 -0.07 -5.60 -1.95
C GLN A 28 -0.71 -5.20 -3.29
N ILE A 29 -1.93 -5.66 -3.56
CA ILE A 29 -2.68 -5.26 -4.75
C ILE A 29 -2.88 -3.74 -4.76
N ALA A 30 -3.35 -3.15 -3.64
CA ALA A 30 -3.53 -1.71 -3.52
C ALA A 30 -2.23 -0.92 -3.73
N LEU A 31 -1.11 -1.43 -3.21
CA LEU A 31 0.21 -0.84 -3.42
C LEU A 31 0.60 -0.85 -4.91
N PHE A 32 0.39 -1.96 -5.62
CA PHE A 32 0.68 -2.05 -7.04
C PHE A 32 -0.24 -1.14 -7.86
N THR A 33 -1.53 -1.09 -7.55
CA THR A 33 -2.48 -0.15 -8.18
C THR A 33 -2.04 1.30 -8.00
N HIS A 34 -1.61 1.69 -6.79
CA HIS A 34 -1.08 3.03 -6.54
C HIS A 34 0.18 3.33 -7.37
N ARG A 35 1.05 2.34 -7.57
CA ARG A 35 2.25 2.49 -8.42
C ARG A 35 1.91 2.57 -9.91
N ILE A 36 0.93 1.81 -10.38
CA ILE A 36 0.50 1.78 -11.78
C ILE A 36 -0.23 3.08 -12.16
N THR A 37 -1.07 3.62 -11.28
CA THR A 37 -1.77 4.90 -11.52
C THR A 37 -0.86 6.12 -11.59
N HIS A 38 0.39 5.98 -11.13
CA HIS A 38 1.41 7.03 -11.19
C HIS A 38 2.44 6.81 -12.32
N LEU A 39 2.19 5.86 -13.23
CA LEU A 39 2.85 5.72 -14.53
C LEU A 39 2.18 6.61 -15.57
#